data_AF-A0A8E2E2L9-F1
#
_entry.id   AF-A0A8E2E2L9-F1
#
_cell.length_a   1.000
_cell.length_b   1.000
_cell.length_c   1.000
_cell.angle_alpha   90.00
_cell.angle_beta   90.00
_cell.angle_gamma   90.00
#
_symmetry.space_group_name_H-M   'P 1'
#
loop_
_entity.id
_entity.type
_entity.pdbx_description
1 polymer ?
#
loop_
_entity_poly.entity_id
_entity_poly.type
_entity_poly.pdbx_seq_one_letter_code
_entity_poly.pdbx_strand_id
1 'polypeptide(L)'
;MAQAVKKKLVVCGGNGFLGSRICKAAAARGWHVTSISRSGEPSWSSVTSSPEPPSWSKSVSWQKGDILNPPTYNFYLEDADAVVHSMGILLEADYKSVLQGKESPWSGLQRAFSSTKDRSQNPLDRKEGEQLRPQGKDSQLTYELMNRDSAISLAKEASSHSVPSFIYISAAAGAPILPARYISTKREAESTISTTFPRMRSIFIRAPFMYDSSRSFTMPLAALTGMGAIANSLVGGRLTWLMGAGGTKPLKADLVGEAVVEALDDETVQGPVEVKEIEALGMRAWRKGML
;
A
#
# COMPACT_ATOMS: atom_id res chain seq x y z
N MET A 1 -29.48 20.42 14.24
CA MET A 1 -28.89 19.91 12.98
C MET A 1 -28.19 18.61 13.32
N ALA A 2 -28.59 17.48 12.71
CA ALA A 2 -27.90 16.21 12.94
C ALA A 2 -26.47 16.33 12.38
N GLN A 3 -25.46 16.17 13.23
CA GLN A 3 -24.07 16.10 12.80
C GLN A 3 -23.94 14.84 11.95
N ALA A 4 -23.57 14.99 10.67
CA ALA A 4 -23.31 13.83 9.81
C ALA A 4 -22.28 12.92 10.50
N VAL A 5 -22.58 11.62 10.59
CA VAL A 5 -21.70 10.65 11.24
C VAL A 5 -20.37 10.63 10.49
N LYS A 6 -19.30 10.98 11.20
CA LYS A 6 -17.94 11.01 10.64
C LYS A 6 -17.38 9.60 10.59
N LYS A 7 -16.97 9.13 9.41
CA LYS A 7 -16.33 7.82 9.26
C LYS A 7 -15.04 7.74 10.08
N LYS A 8 -14.80 6.61 10.74
CA LYS A 8 -13.55 6.26 11.43
C LYS A 8 -12.69 5.39 10.52
N LEU A 9 -11.52 5.90 10.14
CA LEU A 9 -10.57 5.25 9.24
C LEU A 9 -9.26 4.93 9.98
N VAL A 10 -8.84 3.67 9.91
CA VAL A 10 -7.51 3.25 10.38
C VAL A 10 -6.60 3.01 9.19
N VAL A 11 -5.41 3.63 9.17
CA VAL A 11 -4.41 3.48 8.09
C VAL A 11 -3.13 2.88 8.65
N CYS A 12 -2.92 1.59 8.37
CA CYS A 12 -1.71 0.86 8.74
C CYS A 12 -0.61 1.12 7.71
N GLY A 13 0.46 1.79 8.14
CA GLY A 13 1.47 2.39 7.25
C GLY A 13 1.16 3.84 6.87
N GLY A 14 0.29 4.53 7.62
CA GLY A 14 -0.16 5.90 7.35
C GLY A 14 0.93 6.97 7.37
N ASN A 15 2.09 6.71 8.00
CA ASN A 15 3.22 7.63 7.95
C ASN A 15 4.15 7.45 6.73
N GLY A 16 3.81 6.52 5.83
CA GLY A 16 4.57 6.23 4.62
C GLY A 16 4.22 7.13 3.43
N PHE A 17 4.79 6.80 2.27
CA PHE A 17 4.63 7.56 1.03
C PHE A 17 3.18 7.70 0.58
N LEU A 18 2.50 6.57 0.34
CA LEU A 18 1.09 6.59 -0.03
C LEU A 18 0.18 6.73 1.20
N GLY A 19 0.52 6.08 2.32
CA GLY A 19 -0.29 6.12 3.54
C GLY A 19 -0.61 7.53 4.00
N SER A 20 0.37 8.44 3.94
CA SER A 20 0.16 9.84 4.35
C SER A 20 -0.78 10.61 3.42
N ARG A 21 -0.86 10.22 2.13
CA ARG A 21 -1.79 10.81 1.14
C ARG A 21 -3.21 10.33 1.37
N ILE A 22 -3.36 9.07 1.75
CA ILE A 22 -4.65 8.51 2.18
C ILE A 22 -5.12 9.23 3.45
N CYS A 23 -4.24 9.42 4.45
CA CYS A 23 -4.57 10.16 5.66
C CYS A 23 -4.97 11.61 5.35
N LYS A 24 -4.20 12.32 4.51
CA LYS A 24 -4.50 13.68 4.04
C LYS A 24 -5.88 13.75 3.36
N ALA A 25 -6.16 12.85 2.41
CA ALA A 25 -7.42 12.83 1.67
C ALA A 25 -8.61 12.52 2.57
N ALA A 26 -8.48 11.60 3.53
CA ALA A 26 -9.55 11.28 4.47
C ALA A 26 -9.79 12.41 5.48
N ALA A 27 -8.73 13.03 5.99
CA ALA A 27 -8.82 14.20 6.86
C ALA A 27 -9.54 15.38 6.18
N ALA A 28 -9.29 15.59 4.88
CA ALA A 28 -9.99 16.60 4.08
C ALA A 28 -11.50 16.35 3.97
N ARG A 29 -11.96 15.09 4.11
CA ARG A 29 -13.39 14.73 4.21
C ARG A 29 -13.97 14.87 5.62
N GLY A 30 -13.17 15.32 6.58
CA GLY A 30 -13.57 15.43 7.98
C GLY A 30 -13.72 14.08 8.70
N TRP A 31 -13.14 13.01 8.15
CA TRP A 31 -13.13 11.68 8.77
C TRP A 31 -12.23 11.66 10.01
N HIS A 32 -12.52 10.76 10.95
CA HIS A 32 -11.64 10.47 12.07
C HIS A 32 -10.54 9.51 11.60
N VAL A 33 -9.33 10.02 11.40
CA VAL A 33 -8.22 9.23 10.85
C VAL A 33 -7.22 8.85 11.94
N THR A 34 -6.98 7.56 12.09
CA THR A 34 -5.89 7.01 12.92
C THR A 34 -4.83 6.39 12.02
N SER A 35 -3.63 6.96 12.01
CA SER A 35 -2.46 6.38 11.34
C SER A 35 -1.69 5.50 12.32
N ILE A 36 -1.39 4.26 11.92
CA ILE A 36 -0.62 3.32 12.74
C ILE A 36 0.69 3.01 12.04
N SER A 37 1.81 3.21 12.74
CA SER A 37 3.15 3.03 12.19
C SER A 37 4.17 2.76 13.28
N ARG A 38 5.26 2.05 12.97
CA ARG A 38 6.29 1.71 13.98
C ARG A 38 6.94 2.92 14.65
N SER A 39 6.98 4.06 13.96
CA SER A 39 7.53 5.33 14.48
C SER A 39 6.47 6.35 14.90
N GLY A 40 5.17 6.08 14.69
CA GLY A 40 4.12 7.08 14.89
C GLY A 40 4.14 8.16 13.81
N GLU A 41 4.18 9.43 14.22
CA GLU A 41 4.19 10.58 13.31
C GLU A 41 5.32 10.48 12.27
N PRO A 42 5.08 10.84 10.99
CA PRO A 42 6.12 10.80 9.97
C PRO A 42 7.22 11.83 10.24
N SER A 43 8.44 11.52 9.78
CA SER A 43 9.41 12.57 9.50
C SER A 43 8.93 13.35 8.28
N TRP A 44 8.50 14.60 8.46
CA TRP A 44 7.82 15.37 7.42
C TRP A 44 8.65 15.60 6.16
N SER A 45 9.98 15.64 6.25
CA SER A 45 10.88 15.70 5.09
C SER A 45 10.88 14.41 4.24
N SER A 46 10.46 13.28 4.80
CA SER A 46 10.36 12.00 4.07
C SER A 46 9.06 11.84 3.30
N VAL A 47 8.06 12.64 3.65
CA VAL A 47 6.71 12.59 3.09
C VAL A 47 6.24 13.93 2.55
N THR A 48 6.92 15.05 2.71
CA THR A 48 6.52 16.30 2.07
C THR A 48 7.75 17.05 1.60
N SER A 49 7.54 18.09 0.81
CA SER A 49 8.63 18.97 0.36
C SER A 49 9.12 19.91 1.48
N SER A 50 8.50 19.87 2.67
CA SER A 50 8.85 20.70 3.84
C SER A 50 9.18 19.80 5.06
N PRO A 51 10.12 20.22 5.93
CA PRO A 51 10.33 19.56 7.22
C PRO A 51 9.24 19.90 8.25
N GLU A 52 8.38 20.89 7.99
CA GLU A 52 7.32 21.29 8.91
C GLU A 52 6.03 20.47 8.75
N PRO A 53 5.32 20.17 9.86
CA PRO A 53 4.03 19.50 9.80
C PRO A 53 3.02 20.34 9.02
N PRO A 54 2.39 19.80 7.95
CA PRO A 54 1.34 20.51 7.23
C PRO A 54 0.09 20.64 8.11
N SER A 55 -0.72 21.68 7.89
CA SER A 55 -1.88 21.98 8.75
C SER A 55 -2.87 20.81 8.93
N TRP A 56 -3.10 20.02 7.88
CA TRP A 56 -3.98 18.85 7.91
C TRP A 56 -3.48 17.73 8.83
N SER A 57 -2.19 17.68 9.16
CA SER A 57 -1.63 16.61 10.00
C SER A 57 -2.22 16.60 11.41
N LYS A 58 -2.67 17.77 11.89
CA LYS A 58 -3.34 17.94 13.19
C LYS A 58 -4.71 17.27 13.24
N SER A 59 -5.29 16.96 12.10
CA SER A 59 -6.56 16.24 11.98
C SER A 59 -6.39 14.71 11.92
N VAL A 60 -5.15 14.23 12.05
CA VAL A 60 -4.81 12.80 12.02
C VAL A 60 -4.21 12.41 13.37
N SER A 61 -4.70 11.31 13.93
CA SER A 61 -4.14 10.70 15.14
C SER A 61 -2.97 9.79 14.75
N TRP A 62 -1.74 10.18 15.08
CA TRP A 62 -0.52 9.44 14.73
C TRP A 62 -0.12 8.50 15.86
N GLN A 63 -0.30 7.20 15.67
CA GLN A 63 -0.12 6.20 16.69
C GLN A 63 1.07 5.29 16.41
N LYS A 64 1.87 5.08 17.45
CA LYS A 64 2.98 4.14 17.40
C LYS A 64 2.46 2.72 17.60
N GLY A 65 2.66 1.86 16.61
CA GLY A 65 2.22 0.47 16.65
C GLY A 65 2.97 -0.40 15.64
N ASP A 66 3.05 -1.69 15.91
CA ASP A 66 3.65 -2.67 15.01
C ASP A 66 2.56 -3.58 14.46
N ILE A 67 2.35 -3.56 13.15
CA ILE A 67 1.31 -4.37 12.51
C ILE A 67 1.59 -5.87 12.61
N LEU A 68 2.86 -6.24 12.82
CA LEU A 68 3.24 -7.62 13.11
C LEU A 68 2.91 -8.02 14.55
N ASN A 69 2.52 -7.09 15.43
CA ASN A 69 2.20 -7.30 16.84
C ASN A 69 0.81 -6.71 17.21
N PRO A 70 -0.29 -7.45 16.99
CA PRO A 70 -1.65 -6.91 17.13
C PRO A 70 -2.07 -6.27 18.45
N PRO A 71 -1.61 -6.74 19.62
CA PRO A 71 -1.85 -6.05 20.89
C PRO A 71 -1.40 -4.58 20.91
N THR A 72 -0.51 -4.17 19.99
CA THR A 72 -0.06 -2.77 19.89
C THR A 72 -1.03 -1.86 19.13
N TYR A 73 -2.06 -2.41 18.47
CA TYR A 73 -2.94 -1.63 17.60
C TYR A 73 -4.41 -2.06 17.52
N ASN A 74 -4.77 -3.27 17.96
CA ASN A 74 -6.12 -3.83 17.80
C ASN A 74 -7.22 -2.93 18.39
N PHE A 75 -6.96 -2.28 19.52
CA PHE A 75 -7.89 -1.34 20.16
C PHE A 75 -8.24 -0.12 19.28
N TYR A 76 -7.44 0.20 18.26
CA TYR A 76 -7.82 1.24 17.29
C TYR A 76 -8.80 0.74 16.22
N LEU A 77 -9.02 -0.58 16.11
CA LEU A 77 -9.97 -1.19 15.19
C LEU A 77 -11.40 -1.18 15.74
N GLU A 78 -11.57 -0.92 17.03
CA GLU A 78 -12.88 -0.79 17.67
C GLU A 78 -13.70 0.32 17.00
N ASP A 79 -14.93 -0.02 16.60
CA ASP A 79 -15.85 0.83 15.85
C ASP A 79 -15.29 1.42 14.54
N ALA A 80 -14.20 0.89 13.99
CA ALA A 80 -13.65 1.41 12.74
C ALA A 80 -14.59 1.06 11.57
N ASP A 81 -14.93 2.06 10.76
CA ASP A 81 -15.74 1.86 9.54
C ASP A 81 -14.90 1.24 8.41
N ALA A 82 -13.59 1.53 8.41
CA ALA A 82 -12.66 1.01 7.43
C ALA A 82 -11.23 0.90 7.95
N VAL A 83 -10.52 -0.09 7.43
CA VAL A 83 -9.08 -0.30 7.65
C VAL A 83 -8.35 -0.34 6.31
N VAL A 84 -7.21 0.35 6.23
CA VAL A 84 -6.34 0.37 5.05
C VAL A 84 -4.98 -0.21 5.40
N HIS A 85 -4.56 -1.24 4.66
CA HIS A 85 -3.20 -1.73 4.65
C HIS A 85 -2.41 -1.07 3.51
N SER A 86 -1.54 -0.12 3.85
CA SER A 86 -0.71 0.60 2.88
C SER A 86 0.78 0.27 3.01
N MET A 87 1.11 -0.86 3.63
CA MET A 87 2.50 -1.28 3.83
C MET A 87 3.00 -2.17 2.70
N GLY A 88 4.30 -2.13 2.51
CA GLY A 88 5.00 -3.06 1.64
C GLY A 88 6.47 -2.71 1.51
N ILE A 89 7.26 -3.68 1.09
CA ILE A 89 8.64 -3.47 0.65
C ILE A 89 8.75 -3.78 -0.83
N LEU A 90 9.43 -2.90 -1.56
CA LEU A 90 9.74 -3.11 -2.98
C LEU A 90 10.96 -4.01 -3.16
N LEU A 91 11.87 -4.02 -2.18
CA LEU A 91 13.15 -4.73 -2.20
C LEU A 91 13.41 -5.34 -0.84
N GLU A 92 13.69 -6.64 -0.82
CA GLU A 92 14.12 -7.38 0.38
C GLU A 92 15.50 -6.93 0.86
N ALA A 93 15.82 -7.23 2.12
CA ALA A 93 17.09 -6.84 2.74
C ALA A 93 18.30 -7.32 1.93
N ASP A 94 18.24 -8.53 1.37
CA ASP A 94 19.28 -9.10 0.52
C ASP A 94 19.59 -8.24 -0.71
N TYR A 95 18.60 -7.61 -1.34
CA TYR A 95 18.81 -6.77 -2.52
C TYR A 95 19.52 -5.45 -2.17
N LYS A 96 19.30 -4.92 -0.96
CA LYS A 96 20.01 -3.72 -0.48
C LYS A 96 21.49 -3.99 -0.23
N SER A 97 21.85 -5.20 0.22
CA SER A 97 23.24 -5.65 0.39
C SER A 97 24.03 -5.60 -0.92
N VAL A 98 23.35 -5.92 -2.02
CA VAL A 98 23.90 -5.95 -3.38
C VAL A 98 24.12 -4.52 -3.91
N LEU A 99 23.15 -3.63 -3.71
CA LEU A 99 23.29 -2.21 -4.06
C LEU A 99 24.35 -1.48 -3.22
N GLN A 100 24.59 -1.94 -1.99
CA GLN A 100 25.63 -1.40 -1.11
C GLN A 100 27.03 -1.96 -1.42
N GLY A 101 27.18 -2.81 -2.45
CA GLY A 101 28.47 -3.34 -2.89
C GLY A 101 29.10 -4.35 -1.92
N LYS A 102 28.32 -4.89 -0.96
CA LYS A 102 28.80 -5.90 0.00
C LYS A 102 28.79 -7.32 -0.60
N GLU A 103 28.08 -7.53 -1.69
CA GLU A 103 28.09 -8.77 -2.47
C GLU A 103 28.14 -8.47 -3.98
N SER A 104 28.56 -9.46 -4.78
CA SER A 104 28.56 -9.35 -6.25
C SER A 104 27.13 -9.16 -6.77
N PRO A 105 26.89 -8.23 -7.73
CA PRO A 105 25.60 -8.05 -8.39
C PRO A 105 24.95 -9.34 -8.89
N TRP A 106 25.78 -10.30 -9.34
CA TRP A 106 25.34 -11.59 -9.86
C TRP A 106 24.83 -12.56 -8.79
N SER A 107 25.52 -12.68 -7.64
CA SER A 107 25.07 -13.55 -6.54
C SER A 107 23.81 -13.02 -5.87
N GLY A 108 23.70 -11.69 -5.81
CA GLY A 108 22.54 -10.96 -5.33
C GLY A 108 21.26 -11.22 -6.13
N LEU A 109 21.37 -11.12 -7.45
CA LEU A 109 20.30 -11.48 -8.37
C LEU A 109 19.94 -12.96 -8.23
N GLN A 110 20.92 -13.87 -8.23
CA GLN A 110 20.65 -15.31 -8.14
C GLN A 110 19.89 -15.70 -6.86
N ARG A 111 20.19 -15.10 -5.70
CA ARG A 111 19.41 -15.32 -4.47
C ARG A 111 18.01 -14.71 -4.54
N ALA A 112 17.87 -13.50 -5.09
CA ALA A 112 16.58 -12.84 -5.26
C ALA A 112 15.63 -13.59 -6.23
N PHE A 113 16.19 -14.42 -7.12
CA PHE A 113 15.46 -15.27 -8.06
C PHE A 113 15.44 -16.75 -7.66
N SER A 114 16.03 -17.13 -6.52
CA SER A 114 15.98 -18.51 -6.02
C SER A 114 14.60 -18.80 -5.41
N SER A 115 13.93 -19.85 -5.89
CA SER A 115 12.59 -20.29 -5.47
C SER A 115 12.51 -20.87 -4.06
N THR A 116 13.59 -20.76 -3.29
CA THR A 116 13.77 -21.38 -1.97
C THR A 116 14.29 -20.35 -0.99
N LYS A 117 13.44 -19.39 -0.59
CA LYS A 117 13.66 -18.61 0.62
C LYS A 117 12.37 -18.46 1.45
N ASP A 118 12.51 -18.91 2.69
CA ASP A 118 11.75 -18.66 3.91
C ASP A 118 10.22 -18.61 3.85
N ARG A 119 9.62 -19.76 4.18
CA ARG A 119 8.23 -19.88 4.60
C ARG A 119 8.04 -19.10 5.89
N SER A 120 7.33 -17.99 5.81
CA SER A 120 6.73 -17.33 6.97
C SER A 120 5.59 -18.18 7.56
N GLN A 121 5.29 -17.97 8.84
CA GLN A 121 4.20 -18.66 9.56
C GLN A 121 2.86 -18.41 8.85
N ASN A 122 2.03 -19.45 8.66
CA ASN A 122 0.70 -19.28 8.08
C ASN A 122 -0.13 -18.30 8.94
N PRO A 123 -0.51 -17.12 8.40
CA PRO A 123 -1.24 -16.12 9.18
C PRO A 123 -2.62 -16.59 9.67
N LEU A 124 -3.22 -17.56 8.98
CA LEU A 124 -4.58 -18.03 9.27
C LEU A 124 -4.64 -18.92 10.52
N ASP A 125 -3.63 -19.75 10.73
CA ASP A 125 -3.55 -20.72 11.85
C ASP A 125 -3.18 -20.07 13.19
N ARG A 126 -2.95 -18.75 13.18
CA ARG A 126 -2.49 -17.97 14.33
C ARG A 126 -3.56 -17.83 15.42
N LYS A 127 -3.18 -17.85 16.70
CA LYS A 127 -4.08 -17.43 17.78
C LYS A 127 -4.26 -15.91 17.78
N GLU A 128 -5.41 -15.45 18.25
CA GLU A 128 -5.73 -14.02 18.34
C GLU A 128 -4.69 -13.29 19.23
N GLY A 129 -4.14 -12.17 18.75
CA GLY A 129 -3.13 -11.40 19.47
C GLY A 129 -1.66 -11.88 19.40
N GLU A 130 -1.35 -13.01 18.75
CA GLU A 130 0.04 -13.52 18.64
C GLU A 130 0.90 -12.66 17.68
N GLN A 131 2.21 -12.54 17.92
CA GLN A 131 3.10 -11.75 17.05
C GLN A 131 3.53 -12.55 15.81
N LEU A 132 3.48 -11.94 14.61
CA LEU A 132 4.09 -12.49 13.40
C LEU A 132 5.62 -12.37 13.48
N ARG A 133 6.31 -13.50 13.38
CA ARG A 133 7.77 -13.56 13.38
C ARG A 133 8.32 -14.00 12.02
N PRO A 134 9.44 -13.44 11.55
CA PRO A 134 10.18 -14.03 10.45
C PRO A 134 10.62 -15.45 10.86
N GLN A 135 10.39 -16.46 10.01
CA GLN A 135 10.98 -17.78 10.16
C GLN A 135 12.06 -17.95 9.10
N GLY A 136 13.31 -17.99 9.55
CA GLY A 136 14.52 -18.02 8.71
C GLY A 136 15.75 -17.77 9.58
N LYS A 137 16.93 -18.24 9.18
CA LYS A 137 18.18 -18.03 9.95
C LYS A 137 18.56 -16.56 10.09
N ASP A 138 18.01 -15.70 9.22
CA ASP A 138 18.19 -14.27 9.27
C ASP A 138 16.84 -13.58 9.52
N SER A 139 16.78 -12.66 10.48
CA SER A 139 15.59 -11.86 10.86
C SER A 139 15.20 -10.82 9.78
N GLN A 140 15.24 -11.22 8.50
CA GLN A 140 15.06 -10.34 7.36
C GLN A 140 13.57 -10.15 7.04
N LEU A 141 13.21 -8.93 6.62
CA LEU A 141 11.87 -8.64 6.11
C LEU A 141 11.74 -9.16 4.68
N THR A 142 10.91 -10.20 4.49
CA THR A 142 10.60 -10.81 3.19
C THR A 142 9.31 -10.24 2.60
N TYR A 143 9.10 -10.45 1.29
CA TYR A 143 7.84 -10.11 0.64
C TYR A 143 6.67 -10.89 1.24
N GLU A 144 6.85 -12.16 1.56
CA GLU A 144 5.82 -13.00 2.18
C GLU A 144 5.37 -12.40 3.51
N LEU A 145 6.31 -12.07 4.40
CA LEU A 145 5.98 -11.51 5.70
C LEU A 145 5.35 -10.12 5.58
N MET A 146 6.00 -9.22 4.82
CA MET A 146 5.63 -7.81 4.81
C MET A 146 4.46 -7.51 3.88
N ASN A 147 4.39 -8.13 2.70
CA ASN A 147 3.35 -7.83 1.72
C ASN A 147 2.13 -8.72 1.92
N ARG A 148 2.32 -10.04 2.10
CA ARG A 148 1.21 -11.00 2.15
C ARG A 148 0.69 -11.21 3.57
N ASP A 149 1.54 -11.63 4.48
CA ASP A 149 1.12 -12.12 5.79
C ASP A 149 0.68 -11.01 6.73
N SER A 150 1.37 -9.87 6.70
CA SER A 150 0.92 -8.70 7.46
C SER A 150 -0.46 -8.20 7.01
N ALA A 151 -0.78 -8.34 5.72
CA ALA A 151 -2.08 -7.95 5.17
C ALA A 151 -3.18 -8.92 5.58
N ILE A 152 -2.93 -10.23 5.46
CA ILE A 152 -3.87 -11.27 5.90
C ILE A 152 -4.09 -11.18 7.41
N SER A 153 -3.02 -10.97 8.20
CA SER A 153 -3.14 -10.82 9.65
C SER A 153 -3.94 -9.58 10.02
N LEU A 154 -3.72 -8.43 9.38
CA LEU A 154 -4.50 -7.24 9.66
C LEU A 154 -5.98 -7.43 9.25
N ALA A 155 -6.24 -8.10 8.13
CA ALA A 155 -7.60 -8.43 7.70
C ALA A 155 -8.31 -9.36 8.70
N LYS A 156 -7.59 -10.31 9.30
CA LYS A 156 -8.09 -11.18 10.36
C LYS A 156 -8.52 -10.36 11.59
N GLU A 157 -7.64 -9.48 12.07
CA GLU A 157 -7.93 -8.61 13.23
C GLU A 157 -9.11 -7.65 12.92
N ALA A 158 -9.14 -7.06 11.72
CA ALA A 158 -10.24 -6.21 11.28
C ALA A 158 -11.57 -6.98 11.23
N SER A 159 -11.57 -8.21 10.72
CA SER A 159 -12.75 -9.07 10.69
C SER A 159 -13.20 -9.50 12.10
N SER A 160 -12.28 -9.76 13.04
CA SER A 160 -12.63 -10.05 14.45
C SER A 160 -13.34 -8.86 15.10
N HIS A 161 -12.93 -7.62 14.76
CA HIS A 161 -13.54 -6.38 15.26
C HIS A 161 -14.76 -5.93 14.44
N SER A 162 -15.27 -6.78 13.53
CA SER A 162 -16.43 -6.48 12.68
C SER A 162 -16.29 -5.20 11.84
N VAL A 163 -15.07 -4.87 11.42
CA VAL A 163 -14.82 -3.73 10.53
C VAL A 163 -15.53 -3.96 9.19
N PRO A 164 -16.39 -3.04 8.72
CA PRO A 164 -17.17 -3.23 7.49
C PRO A 164 -16.34 -3.29 6.21
N SER A 165 -15.31 -2.45 6.09
CA SER A 165 -14.52 -2.29 4.86
C SER A 165 -13.02 -2.45 5.07
N PHE A 166 -12.35 -3.15 4.16
CA PHE A 166 -10.92 -3.36 4.18
C PHE A 166 -10.29 -3.03 2.83
N ILE A 167 -9.26 -2.19 2.84
CA ILE A 167 -8.47 -1.89 1.64
C ILE A 167 -7.07 -2.47 1.78
N TYR A 168 -6.62 -3.15 0.74
CA TYR A 168 -5.23 -3.52 0.57
C TYR A 168 -4.62 -2.78 -0.61
N ILE A 169 -3.52 -2.06 -0.36
CA ILE A 169 -2.71 -1.47 -1.43
C ILE A 169 -1.87 -2.58 -2.07
N SER A 170 -2.34 -3.03 -3.22
CA SER A 170 -1.67 -3.98 -4.10
C SER A 170 -0.81 -3.25 -5.14
N ALA A 171 -0.38 -3.97 -6.17
CA ALA A 171 0.39 -3.44 -7.29
C ALA A 171 -0.19 -3.88 -8.63
N ALA A 172 -0.12 -3.00 -9.63
CA ALA A 172 -0.36 -3.36 -11.02
C ALA A 172 0.79 -4.22 -11.55
N ALA A 173 0.47 -5.17 -12.43
CA ALA A 173 1.50 -5.83 -13.23
C ALA A 173 2.07 -4.83 -14.25
N GLY A 174 3.39 -4.80 -14.43
CA GLY A 174 4.05 -3.97 -15.43
C GLY A 174 4.90 -2.80 -14.91
N ALA A 175 4.94 -2.54 -13.60
CA ALA A 175 5.94 -1.59 -13.10
C ALA A 175 7.38 -2.09 -13.40
N PRO A 176 8.29 -1.23 -13.88
CA PRO A 176 9.61 -1.66 -14.33
C PRO A 176 10.40 -2.35 -13.23
N ILE A 177 11.08 -3.45 -13.56
CA ILE A 177 12.11 -4.08 -12.70
C ILE A 177 11.52 -4.67 -11.39
N LEU A 178 10.22 -4.96 -11.33
CA LEU A 178 9.64 -5.65 -10.17
C LEU A 178 9.81 -7.17 -10.28
N PRO A 179 10.31 -7.84 -9.22
CA PRO A 179 10.37 -9.30 -9.18
C PRO A 179 8.97 -9.93 -9.29
N ALA A 180 8.84 -11.04 -10.03
CA ALA A 180 7.55 -11.74 -10.15
C ALA A 180 6.96 -12.13 -8.79
N ARG A 181 7.81 -12.48 -7.82
CA ARG A 181 7.40 -12.81 -6.44
C ARG A 181 6.80 -11.63 -5.68
N TYR A 182 7.22 -10.40 -5.96
CA TYR A 182 6.59 -9.22 -5.37
C TYR A 182 5.12 -9.10 -5.80
N ILE A 183 4.82 -9.33 -7.08
CA ILE A 183 3.44 -9.31 -7.58
C ILE A 183 2.66 -10.53 -7.10
N SER A 184 3.27 -11.72 -7.12
CA SER A 184 2.57 -12.95 -6.73
C SER A 184 2.14 -12.91 -5.26
N THR A 185 3.01 -12.46 -4.35
CA THR A 185 2.68 -12.36 -2.91
C THR A 185 1.54 -11.37 -2.65
N LYS A 186 1.47 -10.26 -3.39
CA LYS A 186 0.34 -9.32 -3.33
C LYS A 186 -0.96 -9.94 -3.85
N ARG A 187 -0.89 -10.72 -4.94
CA ARG A 187 -2.06 -11.44 -5.49
C ARG A 187 -2.54 -12.58 -4.57
N GLU A 188 -1.62 -13.29 -3.94
CA GLU A 188 -1.93 -14.29 -2.91
C GLU A 188 -2.72 -13.64 -1.76
N ALA A 189 -2.28 -12.46 -1.29
CA ALA A 189 -2.98 -11.72 -0.24
C ALA A 189 -4.42 -11.34 -0.63
N GLU A 190 -4.63 -10.82 -1.85
CA GLU A 190 -5.96 -10.48 -2.37
C GLU A 190 -6.90 -11.70 -2.37
N SER A 191 -6.41 -12.83 -2.88
CA SER A 191 -7.18 -14.08 -2.94
C SER A 191 -7.51 -14.58 -1.54
N THR A 192 -6.55 -14.60 -0.62
CA THR A 192 -6.79 -15.08 0.75
C THR A 192 -7.76 -14.16 1.50
N ILE A 193 -7.63 -12.84 1.39
CA ILE A 193 -8.51 -11.90 2.09
C ILE A 193 -9.95 -12.01 1.58
N SER A 194 -10.15 -12.03 0.26
CA SER A 194 -11.49 -12.14 -0.34
C SER A 194 -12.19 -13.46 -0.05
N THR A 195 -11.44 -14.57 -0.03
CA THR A 195 -12.01 -15.90 0.22
C THR A 195 -12.24 -16.18 1.71
N THR A 196 -11.36 -15.69 2.59
CA THR A 196 -11.41 -16.00 4.03
C THR A 196 -12.35 -15.06 4.79
N PHE A 197 -12.49 -13.79 4.36
CA PHE A 197 -13.27 -12.77 5.06
C PHE A 197 -14.41 -12.21 4.19
N PRO A 198 -15.34 -13.04 3.67
CA PRO A 198 -16.34 -12.62 2.69
C PRO A 198 -17.39 -11.63 3.24
N ARG A 199 -17.53 -11.53 4.57
CA ARG A 199 -18.43 -10.55 5.22
C ARG A 199 -17.86 -9.13 5.22
N MET A 200 -16.54 -8.99 5.06
CA MET A 200 -15.86 -7.71 5.04
C MET A 200 -15.68 -7.25 3.60
N ARG A 201 -16.22 -6.06 3.27
CA ARG A 201 -16.10 -5.50 1.92
C ARG A 201 -14.63 -5.21 1.63
N SER A 202 -14.04 -6.04 0.79
CA SER A 202 -12.60 -5.99 0.49
C SER A 202 -12.35 -5.27 -0.83
N ILE A 203 -11.44 -4.29 -0.85
CA ILE A 203 -11.04 -3.52 -2.04
C ILE A 203 -9.52 -3.66 -2.23
N PHE A 204 -9.10 -3.99 -3.45
CA PHE A 204 -7.69 -4.24 -3.76
C PHE A 204 -7.18 -3.22 -4.78
N ILE A 205 -6.53 -2.16 -4.30
CA ILE A 205 -6.03 -1.07 -5.14
C ILE A 205 -4.74 -1.53 -5.83
N ARG A 206 -4.82 -1.88 -7.12
CA ARG A 206 -3.67 -2.33 -7.91
C ARG A 206 -2.91 -1.11 -8.45
N ALA A 207 -2.26 -0.38 -7.55
CA ALA A 207 -1.56 0.85 -7.89
C ALA A 207 -0.39 0.61 -8.85
N PRO A 208 -0.20 1.45 -9.89
CA PRO A 208 1.01 1.43 -10.72
C PRO A 208 2.16 2.12 -9.99
N PHE A 209 3.28 2.34 -10.69
CA PHE A 209 4.35 3.18 -10.16
C PHE A 209 3.81 4.57 -9.77
N MET A 210 4.07 4.98 -8.53
CA MET A 210 3.62 6.26 -7.99
C MET A 210 4.79 7.23 -7.89
N TYR A 211 4.57 8.48 -8.29
CA TYR A 211 5.58 9.53 -8.22
C TYR A 211 5.07 10.74 -7.42
N ASP A 212 6.02 11.46 -6.84
CA ASP A 212 5.76 12.74 -6.18
C ASP A 212 7.05 13.57 -6.09
N SER A 213 6.87 14.89 -6.02
CA SER A 213 7.95 15.85 -5.84
C SER A 213 8.70 15.67 -4.51
N SER A 214 8.03 15.16 -3.45
CA SER A 214 8.67 14.86 -2.17
C SER A 214 9.69 13.71 -2.22
N ARG A 215 9.74 12.97 -3.34
CA ARG A 215 10.75 11.93 -3.59
C ARG A 215 11.49 12.24 -4.87
N SER A 216 12.56 13.03 -4.75
CA SER A 216 13.36 13.52 -5.90
C SER A 216 13.85 12.41 -6.83
N PHE A 217 14.12 11.20 -6.31
CA PHE A 217 14.53 10.05 -7.14
C PHE A 217 13.38 9.46 -8.00
N THR A 218 12.12 9.65 -7.61
CA THR A 218 10.97 9.12 -8.38
C THR A 218 10.67 9.93 -9.65
N MET A 219 11.04 11.21 -9.68
CA MET A 219 10.72 12.12 -10.78
C MET A 219 11.44 11.78 -12.10
N PRO A 220 12.76 11.51 -12.13
CA PRO A 220 13.43 11.06 -13.36
C PRO A 220 12.87 9.74 -13.87
N LEU A 221 12.59 8.79 -12.97
CA LEU A 221 12.05 7.49 -13.35
C LEU A 221 10.62 7.60 -13.91
N ALA A 222 9.78 8.46 -13.33
CA ALA A 222 8.45 8.79 -13.83
C ALA A 222 8.48 9.46 -15.21
N ALA A 223 9.44 10.36 -15.44
CA ALA A 223 9.61 11.00 -16.75
C ALA A 223 10.01 9.97 -17.83
N LEU A 224 10.96 9.08 -17.53
CA LEU A 224 11.38 8.01 -18.44
C LEU A 224 10.23 7.04 -18.76
N THR A 225 9.52 6.58 -17.73
CA THR A 225 8.37 5.68 -17.92
C THR A 225 7.20 6.35 -18.62
N GLY A 226 6.90 7.61 -18.29
CA GLY A 226 5.86 8.41 -18.94
C GLY A 226 6.14 8.61 -20.43
N MET A 227 7.37 8.96 -20.80
CA MET A 227 7.77 9.07 -22.22
C MET A 227 7.63 7.74 -22.96
N GLY A 228 8.03 6.63 -22.33
CA GLY A 228 7.87 5.30 -22.92
C GLY A 228 6.40 4.90 -23.10
N ALA A 229 5.54 5.19 -22.12
CA ALA A 229 4.10 4.93 -22.22
C ALA A 229 3.44 5.77 -23.35
N ILE A 230 3.83 7.03 -23.50
CA ILE A 230 3.37 7.90 -24.59
C ILE A 230 3.84 7.36 -25.95
N ALA A 231 5.12 7.03 -26.09
CA ALA A 231 5.67 6.45 -27.31
C ALA A 231 4.95 5.14 -27.69
N ASN A 232 4.66 4.26 -26.72
CA ASN A 232 3.93 3.03 -26.97
C ASN A 232 2.47 3.26 -27.40
N SER A 233 1.81 4.28 -26.83
CA SER A 233 0.45 4.66 -27.21
C SER A 233 0.35 5.22 -28.64
N LEU A 234 1.39 5.91 -29.11
CA LEU A 234 1.47 6.49 -30.45
C LEU A 234 1.80 5.46 -31.54
N VAL A 235 2.55 4.41 -31.19
CA VAL A 235 2.93 3.34 -32.14
C VAL A 235 1.99 2.12 -32.02
N GLY A 236 0.79 2.30 -31.44
CA GLY A 236 -0.24 1.27 -31.37
C GLY A 236 0.17 0.00 -30.62
N GLY A 237 0.99 0.12 -29.57
CA GLY A 237 1.39 -1.03 -28.73
C GLY A 237 2.52 -1.90 -29.30
N ARG A 238 3.16 -1.50 -30.41
CA ARG A 238 4.21 -2.31 -31.08
C ARG A 238 5.57 -2.28 -30.36
N LEU A 239 5.77 -1.42 -29.37
CA LEU A 239 7.00 -1.35 -28.56
C LEU A 239 6.90 -2.12 -27.22
N THR A 240 5.86 -2.92 -27.03
CA THR A 240 5.62 -3.70 -25.80
C THR A 240 6.79 -4.61 -25.41
N TRP A 241 7.58 -5.10 -26.38
CA TRP A 241 8.74 -5.98 -26.12
C TRP A 241 9.94 -5.26 -25.49
N LEU A 242 10.12 -3.95 -25.73
CA LEU A 242 11.24 -3.16 -25.20
C LEU A 242 10.95 -2.62 -23.78
N MET A 243 9.67 -2.57 -23.36
CA MET A 243 9.25 -1.97 -22.08
C MET A 243 9.08 -2.97 -20.92
N GLY A 244 9.35 -4.26 -21.11
CA GLY A 244 8.93 -5.29 -20.13
C GLY A 244 7.40 -5.33 -20.01
N ALA A 245 6.85 -6.27 -19.23
CA ALA A 245 5.45 -6.69 -19.26
C ALA A 245 4.38 -5.69 -18.74
N GLY A 246 4.48 -4.39 -19.08
CA GLY A 246 3.34 -3.47 -19.07
C GLY A 246 3.72 -2.01 -18.82
N GLY A 247 3.84 -1.21 -19.87
CA GLY A 247 3.97 0.26 -19.82
C GLY A 247 2.73 0.96 -19.22
N THR A 248 2.44 0.68 -17.95
CA THR A 248 1.36 1.27 -17.17
C THR A 248 1.75 2.69 -16.80
N LYS A 249 0.83 3.63 -17.06
CA LYS A 249 1.04 5.05 -16.80
C LYS A 249 1.33 5.28 -15.31
N PRO A 250 2.44 5.93 -14.93
CA PRO A 250 2.68 6.34 -13.56
C PRO A 250 1.60 7.30 -13.05
N LEU A 251 1.21 7.15 -11.78
CA LEU A 251 0.21 8.02 -11.16
C LEU A 251 0.83 8.89 -10.06
N LYS A 252 0.27 10.08 -9.83
CA LYS A 252 0.63 10.91 -8.69
C LYS A 252 0.17 10.24 -7.40
N ALA A 253 1.00 10.25 -6.37
CA ALA A 253 0.65 9.65 -5.07
C ALA A 253 -0.60 10.30 -4.45
N ASP A 254 -0.78 11.62 -4.57
CA ASP A 254 -2.01 12.30 -4.11
C ASP A 254 -3.26 11.78 -4.82
N LEU A 255 -3.21 11.57 -6.14
CA LEU A 255 -4.33 11.04 -6.92
C LEU A 255 -4.71 9.63 -6.46
N VAL A 256 -3.73 8.77 -6.18
CA VAL A 256 -4.00 7.42 -5.66
C VAL A 256 -4.58 7.50 -4.25
N GLY A 257 -4.07 8.40 -3.40
CA GLY A 257 -4.62 8.63 -2.06
C GLY A 257 -6.08 9.09 -2.09
N GLU A 258 -6.42 10.02 -2.99
CA GLU A 258 -7.80 10.48 -3.21
C GLU A 258 -8.71 9.36 -3.73
N ALA A 259 -8.22 8.56 -4.69
CA ALA A 259 -8.94 7.43 -5.24
C ALA A 259 -9.26 6.35 -4.18
N VAL A 260 -8.33 6.09 -3.25
CA VAL A 260 -8.55 5.16 -2.12
C VAL A 260 -9.71 5.62 -1.24
N VAL A 261 -9.72 6.91 -0.89
CA VAL A 261 -10.78 7.46 -0.03
C VAL A 261 -12.12 7.52 -0.77
N GLU A 262 -12.12 7.81 -2.07
CA GLU A 262 -13.33 7.73 -2.89
C GLU A 262 -13.86 6.30 -3.01
N ALA A 263 -12.99 5.31 -3.17
CA ALA A 263 -13.39 3.90 -3.18
C ALA A 263 -14.03 3.45 -1.86
N LEU A 264 -13.56 3.98 -0.72
CA LEU A 264 -14.18 3.72 0.58
C LEU A 264 -15.58 4.33 0.70
N ASP A 265 -15.78 5.49 0.10
CA ASP A 265 -17.04 6.22 0.15
C ASP A 265 -18.09 5.67 -0.82
N ASP A 266 -17.64 5.13 -1.96
CA ASP A 266 -18.49 4.46 -2.94
C ASP A 266 -18.75 3.00 -2.52
N GLU A 267 -19.95 2.72 -2.03
CA GLU A 267 -20.37 1.38 -1.57
C GLU A 267 -20.38 0.33 -2.69
N THR A 268 -20.41 0.77 -3.96
CA THR A 268 -20.41 -0.14 -5.12
C THR A 268 -19.03 -0.69 -5.46
N VAL A 269 -17.97 -0.06 -4.95
CA VAL A 269 -16.59 -0.49 -5.21
C VAL A 269 -16.22 -1.64 -4.30
N GLN A 270 -15.87 -2.78 -4.91
CA GLN A 270 -15.39 -3.99 -4.25
C GLN A 270 -14.48 -4.80 -5.17
N GLY A 271 -13.58 -5.58 -4.59
CA GLY A 271 -12.64 -6.41 -5.32
C GLY A 271 -11.46 -5.62 -5.93
N PRO A 272 -10.82 -6.16 -6.98
CA PRO A 272 -9.69 -5.50 -7.65
C PRO A 272 -10.09 -4.17 -8.31
N VAL A 273 -9.30 -3.13 -8.06
CA VAL A 273 -9.41 -1.81 -8.70
C VAL A 273 -8.16 -1.58 -9.53
N GLU A 274 -8.32 -1.60 -10.84
CA GLU A 274 -7.24 -1.46 -11.81
C GLU A 274 -6.90 0.02 -12.08
N VAL A 275 -5.75 0.26 -12.72
CA VAL A 275 -5.18 1.61 -12.96
C VAL A 275 -6.20 2.61 -13.51
N LYS A 276 -7.02 2.21 -14.49
CA LYS A 276 -8.03 3.09 -15.11
C LYS A 276 -9.13 3.49 -14.12
N GLU A 277 -9.53 2.57 -13.25
CA GLU A 277 -10.55 2.82 -12.22
C GLU A 277 -10.00 3.73 -11.12
N ILE A 278 -8.72 3.55 -10.75
CA ILE A 278 -8.01 4.45 -9.83
C ILE A 278 -8.01 5.88 -10.38
N GLU A 279 -7.69 6.07 -11.66
CA GLU A 279 -7.75 7.40 -12.32
C GLU A 279 -9.16 7.98 -12.29
N ALA A 280 -10.19 7.17 -12.61
CA ALA A 280 -11.58 7.62 -12.60
C ALA A 280 -12.05 8.05 -11.21
N LEU A 281 -11.70 7.28 -10.17
CA LEU A 281 -12.02 7.58 -8.77
C LEU A 281 -11.29 8.85 -8.29
N GLY A 282 -10.00 8.99 -8.61
CA GLY A 282 -9.23 10.19 -8.28
C GLY A 282 -9.81 11.45 -8.94
N MET A 283 -10.16 11.39 -10.23
CA MET A 283 -10.80 12.50 -10.92
C MET A 283 -12.18 12.86 -10.33
N ARG A 284 -12.94 11.85 -9.87
CA ARG A 284 -14.23 12.05 -9.21
C ARG A 284 -14.06 12.75 -7.86
N ALA A 285 -13.08 12.32 -7.06
CA ALA A 285 -12.73 12.95 -5.79
C ALA A 285 -12.33 14.41 -5.98
N TRP A 286 -11.46 14.69 -6.96
CA TRP A 286 -11.03 16.05 -7.29
C TRP A 286 -12.21 16.97 -7.65
N ARG A 287 -13.15 16.48 -8.48
CA ARG A 287 -14.37 17.24 -8.84
C ARG A 287 -15.24 17.55 -7.62
N LYS A 288 -15.39 16.60 -6.69
CA LYS A 288 -16.16 16.81 -5.44
C LYS A 288 -15.53 17.89 -4.56
N GLY A 289 -14.21 18.04 -4.57
CA GLY A 289 -13.52 19.07 -3.78
C GLY A 289 -13.56 20.48 -4.38
N MET A 290 -14.05 20.64 -5.61
CA MET A 290 -14.23 21.95 -6.25
C MET A 290 -15.61 22.57 -6.06
N LEU A 291 -16.59 21.76 -5.65
CA LEU A 291 -17.97 22.17 -5.39
C LEU A 291 -18.15 22.50 -3.90
#